data_AF-A0A9E0M2S7-F1
#
_entry.id   AF-A0A9E0M2S7-F1
#
_cell.length_a   1.000
_cell.length_b   1.000
_cell.length_c   1.000
_cell.angle_alpha   90.00
_cell.angle_beta   90.00
_cell.angle_gamma   90.00
#
_symmetry.space_group_name_H-M   'P 1'
#
loop_
_entity.id
_entity.type
_entity.pdbx_description
1 polymer ?
#
loop_
_entity_poly.entity_id
_entity_poly.type
_entity_poly.pdbx_seq_one_letter_code
_entity_poly.pdbx_strand_id
1 'polypeptide(L)'
;VAERTRGGSMGALGSRFVDTTQLANVVGRRRGGAPLPETRRLRLEAARDRLAAFETAGEPLWIVPHDGILTDLVAPAQVAAEGHDLCTVAGAAFDEATRDVVELARAVRVVRLEAAEAFVPERHEAWLDRFDWRSLAAQELQLVSPILVLFAGVEPFLHALSALSALLLSGRPVQIVVLSGEAPQQDPLSYRLEPAYLGVAHRQAFVQQGSLAFPLPLAAGFDRALSGRRAGLHVIDAPDSREGSDTAGGELDAWLVASARVSGRAAPLFRFDPEAGSSWARRLHFDENPEPSADWPSEPLLVATRSAAGATSPAGAAGSAGAAASGTPGAAAAAGAPATAAFTFADAALLDPAWKTHFALAGGPAVPAGELRPLADWMDLDEEESVRHLPFVWGADNEGALHRLVVSRVLALATRDRLAYWRTLEELAGVRNEHVEVAVEQARSEAAGRAAREREELVARHARELESLRATSDQRAVDRLISTLFEIAPTTAGAMAPAPQGRSAAAAPDATAAPSAGAAPATTPAAAAAPAAPTEDVAEEAWIDTVLCTSCDECIRKSPGIFAYNADKQAFVKNPRGGSFRDLVIAAEACTAKIIHPGTPWNPAEPDLESSRTRARAFA
;
A
#
# COMPACT_ATOMS: atom_id res chain seq x y z
N VAL A 1 33.09 41.45 -29.19
CA VAL A 1 32.07 42.01 -30.11
C VAL A 1 31.50 43.37 -29.63
N ALA A 2 31.95 43.95 -28.51
CA ALA A 2 31.35 45.16 -27.92
C ALA A 2 32.12 46.48 -28.17
N GLU A 3 32.74 46.68 -29.33
CA GLU A 3 33.51 47.92 -29.61
C GLU A 3 33.15 48.66 -30.90
N ARG A 4 32.09 48.24 -31.61
CA ARG A 4 31.79 48.81 -32.95
C ARG A 4 30.51 49.63 -33.11
N THR A 5 29.79 49.96 -32.04
CA THR A 5 28.44 50.57 -32.17
C THR A 5 28.18 51.80 -31.30
N ARG A 6 29.13 52.75 -31.20
CA ARG A 6 28.86 54.03 -30.50
C ARG A 6 28.98 55.32 -31.30
N GLY A 7 29.25 55.27 -32.60
CA GLY A 7 29.39 56.48 -33.42
C GLY A 7 28.18 56.91 -34.27
N GLY A 8 27.13 56.10 -34.38
CA GLY A 8 26.17 56.23 -35.49
C GLY A 8 24.81 56.88 -35.22
N SER A 9 24.42 57.16 -33.97
CA SER A 9 23.00 57.44 -33.66
C SER A 9 22.60 58.91 -33.58
N MET A 10 23.51 59.87 -33.75
CA MET A 10 23.15 61.29 -33.84
C MET A 10 23.88 61.89 -35.04
N GLY A 11 23.12 62.24 -36.08
CA GLY A 11 23.66 62.83 -37.31
C GLY A 11 24.49 64.09 -37.06
N ALA A 12 25.22 64.53 -38.09
CA ALA A 12 26.28 65.56 -38.04
C ALA A 12 25.91 66.94 -37.43
N LEU A 13 24.65 67.18 -37.07
CA LEU A 13 24.18 68.38 -36.37
C LEU A 13 24.17 68.24 -34.84
N GLY A 14 24.19 67.02 -34.29
CA GLY A 14 24.18 66.78 -32.83
C GLY A 14 25.52 67.02 -32.15
N SER A 15 26.63 66.91 -32.88
CA SER A 15 28.00 67.09 -32.36
C SER A 15 28.40 68.55 -32.11
N ARG A 16 27.57 69.53 -32.53
CA ARG A 16 27.80 70.96 -32.26
C ARG A 16 27.18 71.47 -30.96
N PHE A 17 26.20 70.76 -30.40
CA PHE A 17 25.49 71.17 -29.18
C PHE A 17 25.82 70.29 -27.97
N VAL A 18 26.47 69.15 -28.19
CA VAL A 18 26.79 68.18 -27.16
C VAL A 18 28.28 67.84 -27.29
N ASP A 19 29.10 68.47 -26.44
CA ASP A 19 30.49 68.08 -26.29
C ASP A 19 30.53 66.74 -25.54
N THR A 20 30.63 65.66 -26.31
CA THR A 20 30.68 64.29 -25.79
C THR A 20 31.86 64.06 -24.84
N THR A 21 32.92 64.85 -24.98
CA THR A 21 34.11 64.82 -24.13
C THR A 21 33.86 65.48 -22.77
N GLN A 22 33.10 66.58 -22.74
CA GLN A 22 32.64 67.17 -21.48
C GLN A 22 31.55 66.34 -20.81
N LEU A 23 30.65 65.74 -21.57
CA LEU A 23 29.62 64.83 -21.03
C LEU A 23 30.24 63.57 -20.43
N ALA A 24 31.36 63.07 -20.96
CA ALA A 24 32.14 61.99 -20.35
C ALA A 24 32.85 62.38 -19.03
N ASN A 25 33.07 63.68 -18.79
CA ASN A 25 33.60 64.20 -17.53
C ASN A 25 32.50 64.51 -16.50
N VAL A 26 31.29 64.90 -16.94
CA VAL A 26 30.12 65.19 -16.08
C VAL A 26 29.36 63.92 -15.70
N VAL A 27 29.28 62.93 -16.60
CA VAL A 27 28.91 61.55 -16.25
C VAL A 27 30.15 60.95 -15.62
N GLY A 28 30.44 61.36 -14.38
CA GLY A 28 31.61 60.95 -13.63
C GLY A 28 31.79 59.45 -13.83
N ARG A 29 33.01 59.04 -14.25
CA ARG A 29 33.38 57.64 -14.50
C ARG A 29 32.53 56.79 -13.58
N ARG A 30 31.50 56.11 -14.09
CA ARG A 30 30.84 55.08 -13.30
C ARG A 30 32.01 54.20 -12.91
N ARG A 31 32.40 54.26 -11.63
CA ARG A 31 33.38 53.34 -11.07
C ARG A 31 32.89 52.00 -11.60
N GLY A 32 33.68 51.35 -12.46
CA GLY A 32 33.44 49.94 -12.76
C GLY A 32 33.16 49.30 -11.41
N GLY A 33 32.03 48.59 -11.30
CA GLY A 33 31.55 48.07 -10.02
C GLY A 33 32.76 47.56 -9.23
N ALA A 34 32.89 48.01 -7.98
CA ALA A 34 34.08 47.75 -7.18
C ALA A 34 34.54 46.29 -7.39
N PRO A 35 35.83 46.04 -7.65
CA PRO A 35 36.30 44.70 -7.96
C PRO A 35 35.81 43.74 -6.88
N LEU A 36 35.26 42.59 -7.31
CA LEU A 36 34.81 41.55 -6.41
C LEU A 36 35.91 41.27 -5.37
N PRO A 37 35.59 41.18 -4.08
CA PRO A 37 36.56 40.79 -3.06
C PRO A 37 37.32 39.54 -3.52
N GLU A 38 38.64 39.51 -3.31
CA GLU A 38 39.50 38.46 -3.85
C GLU A 38 39.03 37.06 -3.43
N THR A 39 38.60 36.90 -2.18
CA THR A 39 38.03 35.66 -1.65
C THR A 39 36.76 35.23 -2.38
N ARG A 40 35.87 36.18 -2.70
CA ARG A 40 34.65 35.93 -3.49
C ARG A 40 34.99 35.52 -4.92
N ARG A 41 35.97 36.20 -5.56
CA ARG A 41 36.44 35.87 -6.90
C ARG A 41 36.99 34.45 -6.96
N LEU A 42 37.87 34.08 -6.03
CA LEU A 42 38.47 32.73 -5.99
C LEU A 42 37.42 31.63 -5.80
N ARG A 43 36.43 31.84 -4.93
CA ARG A 43 35.31 30.88 -4.76
C ARG A 43 34.50 30.70 -6.05
N LEU A 44 34.18 31.79 -6.74
CA LEU A 44 33.44 31.74 -8.00
C LEU A 44 34.24 31.09 -9.13
N GLU A 45 35.55 31.33 -9.21
CA GLU A 45 36.44 30.67 -10.17
C GLU A 45 36.52 29.17 -9.92
N ALA A 46 36.72 28.74 -8.67
CA ALA A 46 36.73 27.32 -8.30
C ALA A 46 35.40 26.63 -8.63
N ALA A 47 34.27 27.27 -8.33
CA ALA A 47 32.95 26.71 -8.64
C ALA A 47 32.69 26.61 -10.15
N ARG A 48 33.11 27.61 -10.94
CA ARG A 48 33.05 27.58 -12.41
C ARG A 48 33.87 26.42 -12.97
N ASP A 49 35.11 26.27 -12.52
CA ASP A 49 36.01 25.23 -13.01
C ASP A 49 35.44 23.84 -12.69
N ARG A 50 34.81 23.69 -11.53
CA ARG A 50 34.13 22.44 -11.18
C ARG A 50 32.91 22.15 -12.04
N LEU A 51 32.09 23.15 -12.32
CA LEU A 51 30.93 23.02 -13.22
C LEU A 51 31.35 22.63 -14.64
N ALA A 52 32.42 23.25 -15.15
CA ALA A 52 32.95 22.96 -16.49
C ALA A 52 33.52 21.53 -16.60
N ALA A 53 34.10 20.99 -15.53
CA ALA A 53 34.62 19.63 -15.52
C ALA A 53 33.52 18.55 -15.54
N PHE A 54 32.33 18.86 -15.02
CA PHE A 54 31.23 17.88 -14.89
C PHE A 54 30.48 17.61 -16.21
N GLU A 55 30.56 18.49 -17.22
CA GLU A 55 29.85 18.34 -18.51
C GLU A 55 30.28 17.10 -19.36
N THR A 56 31.09 16.18 -18.81
CA THR A 56 31.79 15.14 -19.59
C THR A 56 31.67 13.68 -19.11
N ALA A 57 30.89 13.34 -18.09
CA ALA A 57 30.86 11.97 -17.57
C ALA A 57 29.44 11.46 -17.29
N GLY A 58 28.73 11.04 -18.34
CA GLY A 58 27.59 10.15 -18.19
C GLY A 58 28.09 8.71 -18.20
N GLU A 59 28.32 8.12 -17.05
CA GLU A 59 28.58 6.70 -16.95
C GLU A 59 27.27 5.91 -16.79
N PRO A 60 27.17 4.69 -17.34
CA PRO A 60 25.88 4.22 -17.80
C PRO A 60 25.16 3.25 -16.85
N LEU A 61 25.89 2.58 -15.96
CA LEU A 61 25.39 1.70 -14.89
C LEU A 61 26.63 1.05 -14.26
N TRP A 62 26.68 0.86 -12.94
CA TRP A 62 27.76 0.12 -12.28
C TRP A 62 27.24 -1.24 -11.80
N ILE A 63 27.91 -2.32 -12.19
CA ILE A 63 27.49 -3.70 -11.91
C ILE A 63 28.60 -4.43 -11.13
N VAL A 64 28.21 -5.11 -10.05
CA VAL A 64 29.06 -5.94 -9.21
C VAL A 64 28.50 -7.37 -9.23
N PRO A 65 28.92 -8.21 -10.19
CA PRO A 65 28.39 -9.57 -10.33
C PRO A 65 29.11 -10.59 -9.46
N HIS A 66 28.37 -11.59 -8.99
CA HIS A 66 28.93 -12.87 -8.60
C HIS A 66 29.46 -13.62 -9.83
N ASP A 67 30.53 -14.40 -9.62
CA ASP A 67 31.32 -15.04 -10.67
C ASP A 67 30.47 -15.83 -11.69
N GLY A 68 30.76 -15.65 -12.97
CA GLY A 68 30.18 -16.46 -14.06
C GLY A 68 28.73 -16.13 -14.45
N ILE A 69 28.09 -15.13 -13.83
CA ILE A 69 26.71 -14.73 -14.16
C ILE A 69 26.63 -13.95 -15.48
N LEU A 70 27.55 -13.02 -15.66
CA LEU A 70 27.53 -12.12 -16.81
C LEU A 70 28.37 -12.72 -17.94
N THR A 71 27.70 -13.12 -19.01
CA THR A 71 28.32 -13.64 -20.22
C THR A 71 28.20 -12.66 -21.39
N ASP A 72 27.05 -11.99 -21.55
CA ASP A 72 26.80 -10.97 -22.58
C ASP A 72 25.99 -9.78 -22.02
N LEU A 73 26.65 -8.67 -21.72
CA LEU A 73 25.99 -7.40 -21.37
C LEU A 73 25.76 -6.58 -22.64
N VAL A 74 24.50 -6.25 -22.92
CA VAL A 74 24.11 -5.44 -24.10
C VAL A 74 24.26 -3.94 -23.84
N ALA A 75 24.25 -3.51 -22.58
CA ALA A 75 24.33 -2.10 -22.18
C ALA A 75 25.76 -1.70 -21.81
N PRO A 76 26.17 -0.44 -22.06
CA PRO A 76 27.43 0.04 -21.52
C PRO A 76 27.31 0.01 -19.99
N ALA A 77 28.22 -0.68 -19.32
CA ALA A 77 28.24 -0.79 -17.86
C ALA A 77 29.68 -0.88 -17.38
N GLN A 78 29.98 -0.25 -16.23
CA GLN A 78 31.22 -0.49 -15.53
C GLN A 78 31.04 -1.73 -14.66
N VAL A 79 31.87 -2.75 -14.90
CA VAL A 79 31.84 -4.00 -14.13
C VAL A 79 32.99 -3.96 -13.14
N ALA A 80 32.67 -4.02 -11.84
CA ALA A 80 33.69 -4.12 -10.80
C ALA A 80 34.35 -5.52 -10.84
N ALA A 81 35.61 -5.61 -10.41
CA ALA A 81 36.33 -6.88 -10.40
C ALA A 81 35.61 -7.95 -9.57
N GLU A 82 35.57 -9.17 -10.11
CA GLU A 82 35.00 -10.38 -9.49
C GLU A 82 35.61 -10.65 -8.11
N GLY A 83 34.81 -11.08 -7.15
CA GLY A 83 35.26 -11.27 -5.77
C GLY A 83 34.19 -11.75 -4.79
N HIS A 84 34.65 -12.19 -3.61
CA HIS A 84 33.79 -12.85 -2.62
C HIS A 84 32.98 -11.88 -1.74
N ASP A 85 33.35 -10.58 -1.70
CA ASP A 85 32.67 -9.57 -0.86
C ASP A 85 31.98 -8.49 -1.70
N LEU A 86 30.99 -8.93 -2.48
CA LEU A 86 30.26 -8.11 -3.45
C LEU A 86 29.59 -6.88 -2.81
N CYS A 87 29.04 -7.03 -1.60
CA CYS A 87 28.34 -5.94 -0.91
C CYS A 87 29.29 -4.84 -0.44
N THR A 88 30.48 -5.18 0.06
CA THR A 88 31.50 -4.18 0.42
C THR A 88 32.02 -3.45 -0.82
N VAL A 89 32.27 -4.18 -1.91
CA VAL A 89 32.69 -3.58 -3.20
C VAL A 89 31.63 -2.60 -3.68
N ALA A 90 30.35 -2.97 -3.65
CA ALA A 90 29.26 -2.11 -4.07
C ALA A 90 29.11 -0.83 -3.22
N GLY A 91 29.32 -0.95 -1.90
CA GLY A 91 29.34 0.21 -1.00
C GLY A 91 30.47 1.18 -1.32
N ALA A 92 31.68 0.66 -1.55
CA ALA A 92 32.83 1.47 -1.96
C ALA A 92 32.62 2.12 -3.34
N ALA A 93 32.00 1.38 -4.26
CA ALA A 93 31.61 1.89 -5.57
C ALA A 93 30.65 3.09 -5.44
N PHE A 94 29.67 3.03 -4.55
CA PHE A 94 28.74 4.14 -4.32
C PHE A 94 29.44 5.36 -3.75
N ASP A 95 30.34 5.14 -2.79
CA ASP A 95 31.14 6.21 -2.20
C ASP A 95 32.10 6.85 -3.22
N GLU A 96 32.46 6.15 -4.30
CA GLU A 96 33.22 6.69 -5.42
C GLU A 96 32.34 7.47 -6.40
N ALA A 97 31.25 6.86 -6.89
CA ALA A 97 30.33 7.47 -7.85
C ALA A 97 29.69 8.77 -7.32
N THR A 98 29.52 8.89 -6.00
CA THR A 98 28.95 10.10 -5.39
C THR A 98 29.93 11.27 -5.25
N ARG A 99 31.26 11.04 -5.22
CA ARG A 99 32.22 12.13 -4.96
C ARG A 99 32.04 13.27 -5.95
N ASP A 100 31.87 12.92 -7.22
CA ASP A 100 31.83 13.94 -8.25
C ASP A 100 30.56 14.79 -8.19
N VAL A 101 29.43 14.13 -7.95
CA VAL A 101 28.11 14.76 -7.78
C VAL A 101 28.05 15.62 -6.50
N VAL A 102 28.67 15.17 -5.41
CA VAL A 102 28.75 15.94 -4.16
C VAL A 102 29.52 17.25 -4.38
N GLU A 103 30.68 17.19 -5.03
CA GLU A 103 31.47 18.39 -5.33
C GLU A 103 30.75 19.33 -6.31
N LEU A 104 30.04 18.78 -7.30
CA LEU A 104 29.17 19.57 -8.17
C LEU A 104 28.07 20.28 -7.37
N ALA A 105 27.37 19.56 -6.50
CA ALA A 105 26.30 20.12 -5.68
C ALA A 105 26.81 21.22 -4.75
N ARG A 106 28.00 21.03 -4.13
CA ARG A 106 28.68 22.06 -3.33
C ARG A 106 28.94 23.31 -4.16
N ALA A 107 29.53 23.16 -5.36
CA ALA A 107 29.79 24.28 -6.27
C ALA A 107 28.50 25.03 -6.65
N VAL A 108 27.42 24.31 -6.98
CA VAL A 108 26.10 24.91 -7.29
C VAL A 108 25.54 25.69 -6.10
N ARG A 109 25.62 25.16 -4.86
CA ARG A 109 25.16 25.91 -3.68
C ARG A 109 25.98 27.19 -3.47
N VAL A 110 27.30 27.11 -3.60
CA VAL A 110 28.18 28.29 -3.48
C VAL A 110 27.77 29.34 -4.50
N VAL A 111 27.63 28.98 -5.77
CA VAL A 111 27.23 29.91 -6.84
C VAL A 111 25.86 30.54 -6.55
N ARG A 112 24.88 29.75 -6.11
CA ARG A 112 23.54 30.26 -5.76
C ARG A 112 23.58 31.25 -4.59
N LEU A 113 24.33 30.94 -3.53
CA LEU A 113 24.49 31.83 -2.37
C LEU A 113 25.23 33.12 -2.75
N GLU A 114 26.28 33.01 -3.56
CA GLU A 114 27.06 34.14 -4.04
C GLU A 114 26.27 35.03 -5.00
N ALA A 115 25.45 34.45 -5.88
CA ALA A 115 24.57 35.19 -6.79
C ALA A 115 23.47 35.95 -6.04
N ALA A 116 23.01 35.41 -4.91
CA ALA A 116 22.05 36.06 -4.01
C ALA A 116 22.70 37.01 -2.99
N GLU A 117 24.02 37.20 -3.02
CA GLU A 117 24.79 37.97 -2.04
C GLU A 117 24.56 37.53 -0.58
N ALA A 118 24.19 36.26 -0.38
CA ALA A 118 23.82 35.69 0.91
C ALA A 118 24.93 34.82 1.54
N PHE A 119 26.10 34.73 0.91
CA PHE A 119 27.18 33.87 1.39
C PHE A 119 27.88 34.47 2.63
N VAL A 120 27.63 33.85 3.79
CA VAL A 120 28.33 34.08 5.05
C VAL A 120 29.43 33.02 5.27
N PRO A 121 30.73 33.37 5.20
CA PRO A 121 31.83 32.40 5.30
C PRO A 121 31.79 31.54 6.57
N GLU A 122 31.63 32.16 7.74
CA GLU A 122 31.63 31.50 9.06
C GLU A 122 30.59 30.37 9.18
N ARG A 123 29.45 30.52 8.50
CA ARG A 123 28.36 29.53 8.52
C ARG A 123 28.48 28.52 7.38
N HIS A 124 28.73 29.02 6.17
CA HIS A 124 28.63 28.18 4.97
C HIS A 124 29.87 27.35 4.70
N GLU A 125 31.07 27.81 5.07
CA GLU A 125 32.29 26.99 4.90
C GLU A 125 32.22 25.76 5.81
N ALA A 126 31.90 25.96 7.10
CA ALA A 126 31.70 24.85 8.03
C ALA A 126 30.56 23.91 7.65
N TRP A 127 29.51 24.41 7.00
CA TRP A 127 28.42 23.57 6.47
C TRP A 127 28.87 22.78 5.22
N LEU A 128 29.58 23.43 4.29
CA LEU A 128 30.12 22.80 3.09
C LEU A 128 31.15 21.73 3.42
N ASP A 129 31.93 21.87 4.49
CA ASP A 129 32.92 20.87 4.93
C ASP A 129 32.29 19.56 5.40
N ARG A 130 31.04 19.61 5.91
CA ARG A 130 30.27 18.43 6.31
C ARG A 130 29.28 17.97 5.25
N PHE A 131 29.26 18.62 4.09
CA PHE A 131 28.31 18.32 3.02
C PHE A 131 28.71 17.00 2.35
N ASP A 132 27.88 15.97 2.54
CA ASP A 132 28.05 14.63 1.97
C ASP A 132 26.88 14.26 1.05
N TRP A 133 26.92 13.04 0.50
CA TRP A 133 25.86 12.55 -0.39
C TRP A 133 24.47 12.53 0.27
N ARG A 134 24.38 12.42 1.60
CA ARG A 134 23.09 12.45 2.32
C ARG A 134 22.43 13.82 2.23
N SER A 135 23.23 14.86 2.01
CA SER A 135 22.79 16.24 1.87
C SER A 135 22.30 16.60 0.45
N LEU A 136 22.42 15.68 -0.51
CA LEU A 136 21.94 15.86 -1.88
C LEU A 136 20.41 15.90 -1.95
N ALA A 137 19.85 16.67 -2.88
CA ALA A 137 18.43 16.60 -3.22
C ALA A 137 18.11 15.28 -3.94
N ALA A 138 16.83 14.88 -4.00
CA ALA A 138 16.45 13.63 -4.67
C ALA A 138 16.85 13.64 -6.16
N GLN A 139 16.64 14.79 -6.82
CA GLN A 139 17.02 14.99 -8.23
C GLN A 139 18.53 14.96 -8.45
N GLU A 140 19.34 15.25 -7.42
CA GLU A 140 20.80 15.23 -7.53
C GLU A 140 21.35 13.84 -7.32
N LEU A 141 20.73 13.04 -6.43
CA LEU A 141 21.05 11.63 -6.32
C LEU A 141 20.74 10.87 -7.61
N GLN A 142 19.76 11.30 -8.40
CA GLN A 142 19.49 10.72 -9.72
C GLN A 142 20.61 10.96 -10.75
N LEU A 143 21.55 11.88 -10.47
CA LEU A 143 22.74 12.06 -11.29
C LEU A 143 23.85 11.06 -10.95
N VAL A 144 23.75 10.37 -9.82
CA VAL A 144 24.69 9.34 -9.41
C VAL A 144 24.37 8.07 -10.20
N SER A 145 25.39 7.46 -10.80
CA SER A 145 25.24 6.18 -11.51
C SER A 145 24.63 5.13 -10.58
N PRO A 146 23.54 4.44 -10.99
CA PRO A 146 22.98 3.36 -10.20
C PRO A 146 24.00 2.23 -10.02
N ILE A 147 23.99 1.60 -8.85
CA ILE A 147 24.86 0.46 -8.54
C ILE A 147 24.00 -0.77 -8.31
N LEU A 148 24.35 -1.83 -9.04
CA LEU A 148 23.66 -3.09 -9.05
C LEU A 148 24.60 -4.21 -8.58
N VAL A 149 24.16 -4.98 -7.59
CA VAL A 149 24.83 -6.20 -7.12
C VAL A 149 24.04 -7.39 -7.60
N LEU A 150 24.69 -8.37 -8.25
CA LEU A 150 24.01 -9.53 -8.81
C LEU A 150 24.48 -10.82 -8.14
N PHE A 151 23.54 -11.58 -7.58
CA PHE A 151 23.75 -12.93 -7.06
C PHE A 151 23.01 -13.95 -7.93
N ALA A 152 23.66 -15.07 -8.23
CA ALA A 152 23.04 -16.23 -8.87
C ALA A 152 22.82 -17.29 -7.80
N GLY A 153 21.54 -17.53 -7.50
CA GLY A 153 21.12 -18.40 -6.43
C GLY A 153 21.21 -17.75 -5.06
N VAL A 154 20.58 -18.43 -4.10
CA VAL A 154 20.52 -18.00 -2.71
C VAL A 154 21.82 -18.31 -1.96
N GLU A 155 22.53 -19.38 -2.31
CA GLU A 155 23.73 -19.83 -1.58
C GLU A 155 24.84 -18.76 -1.51
N PRO A 156 25.25 -18.09 -2.61
CA PRO A 156 26.25 -17.01 -2.53
C PRO A 156 25.73 -15.79 -1.75
N PHE A 157 24.42 -15.55 -1.80
CA PHE A 157 23.78 -14.50 -1.01
C PHE A 157 23.88 -14.80 0.50
N LEU A 158 23.78 -16.06 0.92
CA LEU A 158 23.93 -16.44 2.34
C LEU A 158 25.34 -16.25 2.87
N HIS A 159 26.34 -16.51 2.05
CA HIS A 159 27.72 -16.23 2.40
C HIS A 159 27.99 -14.72 2.61
N ALA A 160 27.17 -13.85 2.01
CA ALA A 160 27.32 -12.40 2.07
C ALA A 160 26.50 -11.71 3.18
N LEU A 161 25.77 -12.45 4.04
CA LEU A 161 24.79 -11.87 4.99
C LEU A 161 25.32 -10.73 5.87
N SER A 162 26.57 -10.83 6.35
CA SER A 162 27.17 -9.80 7.20
C SER A 162 27.36 -8.48 6.44
N ALA A 163 28.00 -8.53 5.28
CA ALA A 163 28.23 -7.37 4.43
C ALA A 163 26.92 -6.81 3.85
N LEU A 164 25.98 -7.70 3.50
CA LEU A 164 24.64 -7.35 3.07
C LEU A 164 23.90 -6.54 4.13
N SER A 165 23.88 -7.02 5.39
CA SER A 165 23.19 -6.32 6.47
C SER A 165 23.76 -4.92 6.70
N ALA A 166 25.09 -4.79 6.68
CA ALA A 166 25.76 -3.49 6.78
C ALA A 166 25.38 -2.57 5.60
N LEU A 167 25.29 -3.10 4.38
CA LEU A 167 24.92 -2.33 3.19
C LEU A 167 23.45 -1.89 3.25
N LEU A 168 22.51 -2.77 3.58
CA LEU A 168 21.08 -2.47 3.72
C LEU A 168 20.82 -1.41 4.81
N LEU A 169 21.61 -1.41 5.89
CA LEU A 169 21.52 -0.41 6.97
C LEU A 169 22.25 0.90 6.66
N SER A 170 23.11 0.93 5.65
CA SER A 170 23.95 2.10 5.36
C SER A 170 23.18 3.30 4.80
N GLY A 171 21.97 3.07 4.30
CA GLY A 171 21.15 4.05 3.60
C GLY A 171 21.63 4.36 2.17
N ARG A 172 22.69 3.71 1.68
CA ARG A 172 23.17 3.89 0.31
C ARG A 172 22.13 3.31 -0.68
N PRO A 173 21.77 4.02 -1.77
CA PRO A 173 20.84 3.57 -2.80
C PRO A 173 21.46 2.53 -3.74
N VAL A 174 21.93 1.41 -3.18
CA VAL A 174 22.47 0.27 -3.93
C VAL A 174 21.37 -0.77 -4.14
N GLN A 175 21.23 -1.27 -5.37
CA GLN A 175 20.26 -2.30 -5.73
C GLN A 175 20.92 -3.66 -5.70
N ILE A 176 20.41 -4.58 -4.87
CA ILE A 176 20.86 -5.96 -4.77
C ILE A 176 19.82 -6.84 -5.44
N VAL A 177 20.23 -7.62 -6.43
CA VAL A 177 19.38 -8.57 -7.16
C VAL A 177 19.88 -9.98 -6.91
N VAL A 178 18.98 -10.84 -6.45
CA VAL A 178 19.20 -12.27 -6.26
C VAL A 178 18.33 -12.99 -7.28
N LEU A 179 18.96 -13.60 -8.27
CA LEU A 179 18.27 -14.47 -9.23
C LEU A 179 18.15 -15.84 -8.59
N SER A 180 16.95 -16.18 -8.12
CA SER A 180 16.68 -17.46 -7.47
C SER A 180 16.07 -18.44 -8.46
N GLY A 181 16.73 -19.58 -8.66
CA GLY A 181 16.01 -20.82 -8.98
C GLY A 181 15.55 -21.47 -7.68
N GLU A 182 14.57 -22.38 -7.72
CA GLU A 182 14.33 -23.25 -6.58
C GLU A 182 15.50 -24.23 -6.48
N ALA A 183 16.42 -24.00 -5.55
CA ALA A 183 17.46 -24.95 -5.25
C ALA A 183 16.85 -26.12 -4.46
N PRO A 184 17.22 -27.38 -4.74
CA PRO A 184 16.77 -28.50 -3.92
C PRO A 184 17.20 -28.25 -2.48
N GLN A 185 16.23 -28.26 -1.57
CA GLN A 185 16.49 -28.08 -0.15
C GLN A 185 17.35 -29.26 0.32
N GLN A 186 18.56 -28.99 0.83
CA GLN A 186 19.51 -30.05 1.22
C GLN A 186 18.89 -31.00 2.26
N ASP A 187 18.07 -30.45 3.16
CA ASP A 187 17.17 -31.18 4.02
C ASP A 187 15.72 -30.75 3.74
N PRO A 188 14.90 -31.60 3.11
CA PRO A 188 13.49 -31.34 2.84
C PRO A 188 12.61 -31.13 4.08
N LEU A 189 13.10 -31.48 5.28
CA LEU A 189 12.41 -31.26 6.56
C LEU A 189 12.83 -29.96 7.26
N SER A 190 13.89 -29.30 6.78
CA SER A 190 14.31 -28.01 7.32
C SER A 190 13.40 -26.88 6.82
N TYR A 191 13.24 -25.84 7.64
CA TYR A 191 12.54 -24.62 7.22
C TYR A 191 13.31 -23.93 6.10
N ARG A 192 12.60 -23.42 5.10
CA ARG A 192 13.23 -22.65 4.03
C ARG A 192 13.56 -21.26 4.53
N LEU A 193 14.75 -20.77 4.23
CA LEU A 193 15.08 -19.38 4.46
C LEU A 193 14.41 -18.51 3.39
N GLU A 194 13.78 -17.42 3.82
CA GLU A 194 13.12 -16.45 2.93
C GLU A 194 13.99 -15.19 2.78
N PRO A 195 14.78 -15.04 1.69
CA PRO A 195 15.73 -13.94 1.54
C PRO A 195 15.05 -12.57 1.49
N ALA A 196 13.88 -12.49 0.85
CA ALA A 196 13.13 -11.25 0.78
C ALA A 196 12.59 -10.86 2.17
N TYR A 197 12.09 -11.82 2.95
CA TYR A 197 11.64 -11.57 4.32
C TYR A 197 12.77 -11.05 5.23
N LEU A 198 13.98 -11.58 5.06
CA LEU A 198 15.17 -11.03 5.72
C LEU A 198 15.39 -9.55 5.35
N GLY A 199 15.23 -9.18 4.08
CA GLY A 199 15.26 -7.78 3.66
C GLY A 199 14.23 -6.91 4.38
N VAL A 200 13.00 -7.42 4.53
CA VAL A 200 11.90 -6.70 5.19
C VAL A 200 12.26 -6.39 6.65
N ALA A 201 12.96 -7.30 7.34
CA ALA A 201 13.44 -7.10 8.70
C ALA A 201 14.40 -5.91 8.86
N HIS A 202 15.04 -5.45 7.77
CA HIS A 202 15.94 -4.28 7.81
C HIS A 202 15.18 -2.94 7.83
N ARG A 203 13.85 -2.93 7.64
CA ARG A 203 12.89 -1.81 7.77
C ARG A 203 13.10 -0.58 6.89
N GLN A 204 14.33 -0.32 6.46
CA GLN A 204 14.73 0.84 5.64
C GLN A 204 15.13 0.43 4.23
N ALA A 205 15.25 -0.87 3.95
CA ALA A 205 15.46 -1.37 2.60
C ALA A 205 14.12 -1.41 1.86
N PHE A 206 14.13 -1.03 0.59
CA PHE A 206 13.08 -1.44 -0.32
C PHE A 206 13.26 -2.93 -0.59
N VAL A 207 12.18 -3.70 -0.60
CA VAL A 207 12.25 -5.13 -0.90
C VAL A 207 11.21 -5.50 -1.92
N GLN A 208 11.59 -6.35 -2.85
CA GLN A 208 10.71 -6.91 -3.85
C GLN A 208 11.01 -8.39 -4.00
N GLN A 209 9.99 -9.22 -3.85
CA GLN A 209 10.00 -10.58 -4.35
C GLN A 209 9.16 -10.62 -5.62
N GLY A 210 9.77 -11.01 -6.72
CA GLY A 210 9.14 -11.04 -8.04
C GLY A 210 9.45 -12.33 -8.79
N SER A 211 8.86 -12.47 -9.97
CA SER A 211 9.12 -13.58 -10.87
C SER A 211 9.24 -13.07 -12.30
N LEU A 212 10.11 -13.68 -13.11
CA LEU A 212 10.22 -13.37 -14.54
C LEU A 212 8.93 -13.67 -15.31
N ALA A 213 8.03 -14.51 -14.78
CA ALA A 213 6.72 -14.74 -15.37
C ALA A 213 5.77 -13.53 -15.28
N PHE A 214 6.06 -12.57 -14.39
CA PHE A 214 5.25 -11.39 -14.12
C PHE A 214 6.05 -10.09 -14.35
N PRO A 215 6.39 -9.75 -15.61
CA PRO A 215 7.33 -8.67 -15.91
C PRO A 215 6.80 -7.26 -15.59
N LEU A 216 5.48 -7.04 -15.65
CA LEU A 216 4.88 -5.73 -15.38
C LEU A 216 4.99 -5.34 -13.89
N PRO A 217 4.53 -6.16 -12.94
CA PRO A 217 4.88 -6.09 -11.51
C PRO A 217 6.36 -5.82 -11.24
N LEU A 218 7.22 -6.64 -11.85
CA LEU A 218 8.65 -6.62 -11.63
C LEU A 218 9.27 -5.27 -12.05
N ALA A 219 8.89 -4.77 -13.23
CA ALA A 219 9.35 -3.49 -13.75
C ALA A 219 8.86 -2.30 -12.91
N ALA A 220 7.60 -2.32 -12.49
CA ALA A 220 7.03 -1.27 -11.64
C ALA A 220 7.75 -1.16 -10.29
N GLY A 221 8.18 -2.29 -9.73
CA GLY A 221 8.94 -2.29 -8.50
C GLY A 221 10.40 -1.83 -8.67
N PHE A 222 11.06 -2.16 -9.78
CA PHE A 222 12.38 -1.59 -10.12
C PHE A 222 12.33 -0.07 -10.28
N ASP A 223 11.35 0.45 -11.01
CA ASP A 223 11.14 1.89 -11.20
C ASP A 223 10.98 2.60 -9.83
N ARG A 224 10.18 2.00 -8.94
CA ARG A 224 9.99 2.50 -7.58
C ARG A 224 11.28 2.50 -6.76
N ALA A 225 12.06 1.42 -6.82
CA ALA A 225 13.30 1.26 -6.07
C ALA A 225 14.39 2.24 -6.54
N LEU A 226 14.56 2.39 -7.86
CA LEU A 226 15.56 3.27 -8.47
C LEU A 226 15.22 4.75 -8.29
N SER A 227 13.92 5.08 -8.18
CA SER A 227 13.48 6.42 -7.82
C SER A 227 13.67 6.76 -6.34
N GLY A 228 13.91 5.74 -5.50
CA GLY A 228 14.12 5.88 -4.07
C GLY A 228 15.54 6.29 -3.68
N ARG A 229 15.75 6.55 -2.38
CA ARG A 229 17.06 6.97 -1.83
C ARG A 229 17.70 5.90 -0.94
N ARG A 230 17.34 4.63 -1.15
CA ARG A 230 17.58 3.54 -0.20
C ARG A 230 18.07 2.30 -0.93
N ALA A 231 18.72 1.42 -0.18
CA ALA A 231 19.10 0.12 -0.69
C ALA A 231 17.85 -0.67 -1.08
N GLY A 232 17.92 -1.39 -2.19
CA GLY A 232 16.88 -2.30 -2.64
C GLY A 232 17.35 -3.74 -2.58
N LEU A 233 16.52 -4.66 -2.11
CA LEU A 233 16.72 -6.10 -2.25
C LEU A 233 15.63 -6.69 -3.15
N HIS A 234 16.04 -7.25 -4.27
CA HIS A 234 15.17 -7.83 -5.28
C HIS A 234 15.45 -9.32 -5.37
N VAL A 235 14.53 -10.15 -4.92
CA VAL A 235 14.59 -11.61 -5.03
C VAL A 235 13.69 -12.01 -6.19
N ILE A 236 14.29 -12.51 -7.26
CA ILE A 236 13.59 -12.75 -8.53
C ILE A 236 13.61 -14.24 -8.81
N ASP A 237 12.43 -14.86 -8.83
CA ASP A 237 12.26 -16.22 -9.34
C ASP A 237 12.57 -16.24 -10.84
N ALA A 238 13.63 -16.97 -11.16
CA ALA A 238 14.21 -17.14 -12.48
C ALA A 238 14.59 -18.62 -12.63
N PRO A 239 13.65 -19.50 -13.03
CA PRO A 239 13.95 -20.90 -13.30
C PRO A 239 15.07 -21.01 -14.34
N ASP A 240 15.99 -21.94 -14.10
CA ASP A 240 17.16 -22.10 -14.97
C ASP A 240 16.73 -22.58 -16.35
N SER A 241 17.07 -21.83 -17.38
CA SER A 241 16.88 -22.20 -18.78
C SER A 241 18.04 -23.04 -19.34
N ARG A 242 19.04 -23.41 -18.51
CA ARG A 242 20.28 -24.07 -18.95
C ARG A 242 20.29 -25.60 -18.86
N GLU A 243 19.26 -26.26 -18.35
CA GLU A 243 19.19 -27.73 -18.35
C GLU A 243 18.60 -28.30 -19.65
N GLY A 244 19.24 -27.96 -20.77
CA GLY A 244 19.15 -28.75 -21.99
C GLY A 244 19.73 -30.15 -21.76
N SER A 245 18.88 -31.10 -21.36
CA SER A 245 19.14 -32.52 -21.56
C SER A 245 18.02 -33.10 -22.42
N ASP A 246 18.41 -33.63 -23.58
CA ASP A 246 17.61 -34.41 -24.53
C ASP A 246 16.93 -35.60 -23.84
N THR A 247 15.88 -35.35 -23.05
CA THR A 247 14.95 -36.37 -22.61
C THR A 247 13.71 -36.26 -23.49
N ALA A 248 13.29 -37.39 -24.06
CA ALA A 248 12.26 -37.48 -25.08
C ALA A 248 10.82 -37.15 -24.60
N GLY A 249 10.67 -36.41 -23.50
CA GLY A 249 9.42 -35.79 -23.04
C GLY A 249 9.70 -34.32 -22.79
N GLY A 250 9.15 -33.45 -23.63
CA GLY A 250 9.53 -32.04 -23.75
C GLY A 250 9.68 -31.32 -22.40
N GLU A 251 10.76 -30.55 -22.30
CA GLU A 251 11.03 -29.65 -21.18
C GLU A 251 9.87 -28.65 -21.04
N LEU A 252 9.36 -28.46 -19.83
CA LEU A 252 8.29 -27.50 -19.56
C LEU A 252 8.84 -26.08 -19.72
N ASP A 253 8.03 -25.18 -20.28
CA ASP A 253 8.42 -23.78 -20.44
C ASP A 253 8.76 -23.16 -19.07
N ALA A 254 9.91 -22.46 -18.99
CA ALA A 254 10.38 -21.78 -17.79
C ALA A 254 9.34 -20.79 -17.23
N TRP A 255 8.56 -20.13 -18.11
CA TRP A 255 7.45 -19.26 -17.73
C TRP A 255 6.34 -20.03 -17.01
N LEU A 256 6.04 -21.26 -17.43
CA LEU A 256 5.02 -22.10 -16.81
C LEU A 256 5.45 -22.54 -15.41
N VAL A 257 6.71 -22.95 -15.25
CA VAL A 257 7.28 -23.33 -13.94
C VAL A 257 7.26 -22.14 -12.99
N ALA A 258 7.71 -20.97 -13.43
CA ALA A 258 7.68 -19.73 -12.65
C ALA A 258 6.25 -19.32 -12.24
N SER A 259 5.29 -19.41 -13.17
CA SER A 259 3.88 -19.10 -12.90
C SER A 259 3.26 -20.05 -11.88
N ALA A 260 3.60 -21.34 -11.96
CA ALA A 260 3.17 -22.34 -10.99
C ALA A 260 3.77 -22.08 -9.61
N ARG A 261 5.05 -21.69 -9.51
CA ARG A 261 5.69 -21.33 -8.24
C ARG A 261 5.03 -20.13 -7.55
N VAL A 262 4.58 -19.13 -8.31
CA VAL A 262 3.80 -18.01 -7.76
C VAL A 262 2.45 -18.50 -7.24
N SER A 263 1.71 -19.26 -8.06
CA SER A 263 0.36 -19.74 -7.72
C SER A 263 0.37 -20.69 -6.52
N GLY A 264 1.35 -21.60 -6.46
CA GLY A 264 1.56 -22.53 -5.35
C GLY A 264 2.28 -21.92 -4.14
N ARG A 265 2.38 -20.59 -4.04
CA ARG A 265 3.01 -19.85 -2.93
C ARG A 265 4.49 -20.23 -2.65
N ALA A 266 5.19 -20.82 -3.62
CA ALA A 266 6.63 -21.06 -3.54
C ALA A 266 7.43 -19.76 -3.67
N ALA A 267 7.00 -18.89 -4.58
CA ALA A 267 7.62 -17.58 -4.83
C ALA A 267 6.55 -16.49 -4.88
N PRO A 268 5.84 -16.21 -3.77
CA PRO A 268 4.78 -15.21 -3.75
C PRO A 268 5.32 -13.82 -4.14
N LEU A 269 4.55 -13.08 -4.91
CA LEU A 269 4.91 -11.74 -5.35
C LEU A 269 4.62 -10.75 -4.23
N PHE A 270 5.60 -9.98 -3.78
CA PHE A 270 5.32 -8.89 -2.85
C PHE A 270 6.35 -7.79 -2.93
N ARG A 271 5.97 -6.63 -2.43
CA ARG A 271 6.83 -5.45 -2.33
C ARG A 271 6.68 -4.81 -0.98
N PHE A 272 7.81 -4.52 -0.36
CA PHE A 272 7.90 -3.69 0.84
C PHE A 272 8.56 -2.36 0.47
N ASP A 273 7.80 -1.28 0.55
CA ASP A 273 8.28 0.09 0.36
C ASP A 273 8.25 0.84 1.70
N PRO A 274 9.42 1.13 2.31
CA PRO A 274 9.47 1.82 3.58
C PRO A 274 8.97 3.28 3.51
N GLU A 275 8.83 3.85 2.31
CA GLU A 275 8.40 5.24 2.09
C GLU A 275 6.90 5.36 1.74
N ALA A 276 6.21 4.24 1.50
CA ALA A 276 4.79 4.25 1.11
C ALA A 276 3.82 4.60 2.26
N GLY A 277 4.29 4.67 3.51
CA GLY A 277 3.49 5.13 4.63
C GLY A 277 4.09 4.80 6.00
N SER A 278 3.34 5.12 7.05
CA SER A 278 3.76 4.89 8.44
C SER A 278 3.32 3.53 9.00
N SER A 279 2.29 2.89 8.44
CA SER A 279 1.80 1.58 8.85
C SER A 279 2.38 0.44 8.01
N TRP A 280 2.33 -0.79 8.50
CA TRP A 280 2.74 -1.95 7.69
C TRP A 280 1.84 -2.20 6.48
N ALA A 281 0.52 -2.10 6.66
CA ALA A 281 -0.47 -2.27 5.59
C ALA A 281 -0.27 -1.32 4.40
N ARG A 282 0.34 -0.14 4.60
CA ARG A 282 0.67 0.79 3.52
C ARG A 282 2.03 0.52 2.87
N ARG A 283 2.90 -0.23 3.54
CA ARG A 283 4.27 -0.49 3.10
C ARG A 283 4.42 -1.84 2.43
N LEU A 284 3.63 -2.85 2.81
CA LEU A 284 3.68 -4.20 2.25
C LEU A 284 2.50 -4.42 1.28
N HIS A 285 2.81 -4.72 0.02
CA HIS A 285 1.85 -4.96 -1.05
C HIS A 285 2.04 -6.35 -1.66
N PHE A 286 0.96 -7.10 -1.87
CA PHE A 286 0.99 -8.45 -2.44
C PHE A 286 -0.21 -8.77 -3.34
N ASP A 287 -0.95 -7.75 -3.78
CA ASP A 287 -2.21 -7.88 -4.54
C ASP A 287 -2.04 -8.49 -5.94
N GLU A 288 -0.80 -8.58 -6.43
CA GLU A 288 -0.47 -9.12 -7.75
C GLU A 288 -0.45 -10.66 -7.79
N ASN A 289 -0.63 -11.32 -6.64
CA ASN A 289 -0.77 -12.78 -6.59
C ASN A 289 -2.18 -13.23 -6.99
N PRO A 290 -2.34 -14.45 -7.56
CA PRO A 290 -3.63 -15.09 -7.73
C PRO A 290 -4.34 -15.27 -6.39
N GLU A 291 -5.62 -14.87 -6.34
CA GLU A 291 -6.50 -14.94 -5.16
C GLU A 291 -5.77 -14.60 -3.85
N PRO A 292 -5.35 -13.33 -3.65
CA PRO A 292 -4.44 -12.98 -2.56
C PRO A 292 -5.08 -13.08 -1.17
N SER A 293 -6.40 -13.14 -1.05
CA SER A 293 -7.07 -13.34 0.24
C SER A 293 -7.32 -14.81 0.61
N ALA A 294 -7.00 -15.74 -0.30
CA ALA A 294 -7.18 -17.17 -0.10
C ALA A 294 -5.84 -17.84 0.23
N ASP A 295 -5.91 -18.92 1.01
CA ASP A 295 -4.74 -19.77 1.27
C ASP A 295 -4.13 -20.30 -0.04
N TRP A 296 -4.99 -20.75 -0.94
CA TRP A 296 -4.63 -21.27 -2.25
C TRP A 296 -5.59 -20.73 -3.31
N PRO A 297 -5.10 -20.38 -4.52
CA PRO A 297 -5.98 -20.08 -5.64
C PRO A 297 -6.73 -21.33 -6.10
N SER A 298 -7.94 -21.15 -6.63
CA SER A 298 -8.81 -22.23 -7.08
C SER A 298 -8.86 -22.28 -8.60
N GLU A 299 -8.39 -23.39 -9.19
CA GLU A 299 -8.34 -23.57 -10.64
C GLU A 299 -9.48 -24.49 -11.12
N PRO A 300 -10.16 -24.17 -12.24
CA PRO A 300 -11.16 -25.05 -12.82
C PRO A 300 -10.50 -26.28 -13.46
N LEU A 301 -10.98 -27.48 -13.10
CA LEU A 301 -10.52 -28.72 -13.71
C LEU A 301 -11.36 -29.07 -14.93
N LEU A 302 -10.78 -28.94 -16.13
CA LEU A 302 -11.44 -29.31 -17.39
C LEU A 302 -11.28 -30.80 -17.67
N VAL A 303 -12.25 -31.61 -17.24
CA VAL A 303 -12.24 -33.06 -17.48
C VAL A 303 -12.99 -33.39 -18.76
N ALA A 304 -12.26 -33.81 -19.81
CA ALA A 304 -12.89 -34.33 -21.02
C ALA A 304 -13.42 -35.75 -20.77
N THR A 305 -14.73 -35.92 -20.61
CA THR A 305 -15.33 -37.26 -20.54
C THR A 305 -15.32 -37.90 -21.92
N ARG A 306 -14.43 -38.88 -22.15
CA ARG A 306 -14.50 -39.72 -23.36
C ARG A 306 -15.76 -40.60 -23.28
N SER A 307 -16.82 -40.19 -23.99
CA SER A 307 -17.92 -41.10 -24.35
C SER A 307 -17.38 -42.16 -25.31
N ALA A 308 -17.81 -43.42 -25.13
CA ALA A 308 -17.38 -44.56 -25.96
C ALA A 308 -17.88 -44.55 -27.42
N ALA A 309 -18.23 -43.38 -27.97
CA ALA A 309 -18.50 -43.18 -29.39
C ALA A 309 -17.80 -41.90 -29.84
N GLY A 310 -16.89 -42.04 -30.83
CA GLY A 310 -16.07 -40.96 -31.32
C GLY A 310 -16.87 -39.77 -31.84
N ALA A 311 -16.99 -38.73 -31.02
CA ALA A 311 -17.24 -37.35 -31.41
C ALA A 311 -16.89 -36.44 -30.23
N THR A 312 -15.86 -35.62 -30.37
CA THR A 312 -15.52 -34.56 -29.42
C THR A 312 -16.46 -33.36 -29.64
N SER A 313 -17.26 -33.03 -28.63
CA SER A 313 -17.89 -31.72 -28.49
C SER A 313 -17.86 -31.29 -27.02
N PRO A 314 -17.61 -30.02 -26.71
CA PRO A 314 -17.62 -29.52 -25.35
C PRO A 314 -19.08 -29.39 -24.90
N ALA A 315 -19.52 -30.22 -23.95
CA ALA A 315 -20.89 -30.19 -23.44
C ALA A 315 -20.97 -29.38 -22.14
N GLY A 316 -21.61 -28.21 -22.23
CA GLY A 316 -22.16 -27.47 -21.10
C GLY A 316 -23.51 -28.04 -20.62
N ALA A 317 -23.88 -27.58 -19.43
CA ALA A 317 -25.03 -27.95 -18.59
C ALA A 317 -26.39 -28.27 -19.25
N ALA A 318 -27.07 -29.27 -18.64
CA ALA A 318 -28.53 -29.45 -18.41
C ALA A 318 -29.15 -30.76 -18.93
N GLY A 319 -29.91 -31.46 -18.07
CA GLY A 319 -31.00 -32.37 -18.49
C GLY A 319 -31.06 -33.79 -17.90
N SER A 320 -31.90 -33.96 -16.87
CA SER A 320 -32.73 -35.12 -16.44
C SER A 320 -32.39 -36.59 -16.79
N ALA A 321 -32.28 -37.38 -15.71
CA ALA A 321 -32.79 -38.73 -15.43
C ALA A 321 -33.09 -39.74 -16.57
N GLY A 322 -32.46 -40.93 -16.47
CA GLY A 322 -33.01 -42.16 -17.05
C GLY A 322 -32.03 -43.35 -17.21
N ALA A 323 -32.25 -44.38 -16.37
CA ALA A 323 -32.00 -45.82 -16.58
C ALA A 323 -30.56 -46.41 -16.53
N ALA A 324 -30.49 -47.51 -15.78
CA ALA A 324 -29.33 -48.32 -15.46
C ALA A 324 -28.97 -49.34 -16.56
N ALA A 325 -27.67 -49.61 -16.73
CA ALA A 325 -27.17 -50.89 -17.26
C ALA A 325 -25.75 -51.17 -16.74
N SER A 326 -25.56 -52.42 -16.34
CA SER A 326 -24.41 -53.04 -15.67
C SER A 326 -23.22 -53.34 -16.60
N GLY A 327 -22.00 -53.06 -16.14
CA GLY A 327 -20.75 -53.61 -16.69
C GLY A 327 -19.49 -52.85 -16.24
N THR A 328 -18.59 -53.51 -15.51
CA THR A 328 -17.25 -53.04 -15.08
C THR A 328 -16.23 -54.09 -15.57
N PRO A 329 -14.91 -53.78 -15.76
CA PRO A 329 -14.21 -52.59 -15.28
C PRO A 329 -13.31 -51.87 -16.31
N GLY A 330 -13.00 -50.61 -16.00
CA GLY A 330 -12.07 -49.76 -16.77
C GLY A 330 -12.24 -48.25 -16.60
N ALA A 331 -13.12 -47.78 -15.71
CA ALA A 331 -13.49 -46.36 -15.58
C ALA A 331 -13.53 -45.88 -14.12
N ALA A 332 -12.50 -46.18 -13.32
CA ALA A 332 -12.46 -45.81 -11.90
C ALA A 332 -11.59 -44.57 -11.57
N ALA A 333 -10.80 -44.05 -12.52
CA ALA A 333 -9.86 -42.95 -12.22
C ALA A 333 -10.51 -41.54 -12.26
N ALA A 334 -11.56 -41.33 -13.06
CA ALA A 334 -12.14 -40.00 -13.30
C ALA A 334 -13.49 -39.73 -12.57
N ALA A 335 -14.07 -40.73 -11.90
CA ALA A 335 -15.34 -40.55 -11.18
C ALA A 335 -15.09 -39.84 -9.83
N GLY A 336 -15.24 -38.51 -9.82
CA GLY A 336 -15.22 -37.71 -8.60
C GLY A 336 -14.17 -36.59 -8.54
N ALA A 337 -13.60 -36.15 -9.66
CA ALA A 337 -12.83 -34.91 -9.70
C ALA A 337 -13.77 -33.70 -9.49
N PRO A 338 -13.44 -32.75 -8.60
CA PRO A 338 -14.27 -31.56 -8.39
C PRO A 338 -14.19 -30.64 -9.62
N ALA A 339 -15.20 -29.78 -9.79
CA ALA A 339 -15.21 -28.78 -10.86
C ALA A 339 -14.07 -27.75 -10.73
N THR A 340 -13.59 -27.55 -9.49
CA THR A 340 -12.49 -26.66 -9.12
C THR A 340 -11.61 -27.36 -8.09
N ALA A 341 -10.30 -27.15 -8.15
CA ALA A 341 -9.35 -27.64 -7.16
C ALA A 341 -8.39 -26.54 -6.72
N ALA A 342 -8.02 -26.54 -5.45
CA ALA A 342 -6.99 -25.66 -4.91
C ALA A 342 -5.63 -26.00 -5.54
N PHE A 343 -4.90 -24.98 -5.99
CA PHE A 343 -3.55 -25.12 -6.53
C PHE A 343 -2.53 -24.82 -5.42
N THR A 344 -1.89 -25.86 -4.91
CA THR A 344 -0.97 -25.83 -3.77
C THR A 344 0.50 -25.84 -4.18
N PHE A 345 1.40 -25.69 -3.22
CA PHE A 345 2.84 -25.89 -3.46
C PHE A 345 3.15 -27.28 -4.04
N ALA A 346 2.45 -28.33 -3.62
CA ALA A 346 2.67 -29.67 -4.16
C ALA A 346 2.26 -29.79 -5.64
N ASP A 347 1.28 -29.01 -6.10
CA ASP A 347 0.90 -28.96 -7.51
C ASP A 347 2.01 -28.28 -8.34
N ALA A 348 2.57 -27.17 -7.83
CA ALA A 348 3.73 -26.51 -8.45
C ALA A 348 4.98 -27.43 -8.48
N ALA A 349 5.22 -28.15 -7.39
CA ALA A 349 6.35 -29.07 -7.23
C ALA A 349 6.29 -30.25 -8.23
N LEU A 350 5.11 -30.58 -8.78
CA LEU A 350 5.00 -31.60 -9.82
C LEU A 350 5.78 -31.23 -11.10
N LEU A 351 5.96 -29.94 -11.36
CA LEU A 351 6.70 -29.43 -12.52
C LEU A 351 8.22 -29.41 -12.28
N ASP A 352 8.66 -29.58 -11.04
CA ASP A 352 10.06 -29.52 -10.66
C ASP A 352 10.66 -30.95 -10.56
N PRO A 353 11.71 -31.27 -11.33
CA PRO A 353 12.36 -32.57 -11.29
C PRO A 353 12.82 -33.01 -9.89
N ALA A 354 13.21 -32.06 -9.02
CA ALA A 354 13.71 -32.37 -7.68
C ALA A 354 12.65 -33.03 -6.78
N TRP A 355 11.38 -32.75 -7.02
CA TRP A 355 10.28 -33.23 -6.19
C TRP A 355 9.60 -34.50 -6.74
N LYS A 356 9.96 -34.99 -7.93
CA LYS A 356 9.28 -36.13 -8.60
C LYS A 356 9.20 -37.41 -7.75
N THR A 357 10.20 -37.69 -6.92
CA THR A 357 10.24 -38.89 -6.05
C THR A 357 9.26 -38.82 -4.86
N HIS A 358 8.64 -37.66 -4.63
CA HIS A 358 7.71 -37.42 -3.54
C HIS A 358 6.24 -37.71 -3.89
N PHE A 359 5.98 -38.21 -5.10
CA PHE A 359 4.64 -38.56 -5.60
C PHE A 359 4.51 -40.06 -5.86
N ALA A 360 3.34 -40.62 -5.54
CA ALA A 360 2.97 -41.98 -5.89
C ALA A 360 1.53 -42.06 -6.42
N LEU A 361 1.30 -42.83 -7.48
CA LEU A 361 -0.04 -42.96 -8.09
C LEU A 361 -0.98 -43.74 -7.16
N ALA A 362 -2.10 -43.12 -6.75
CA ALA A 362 -3.13 -43.79 -5.97
C ALA A 362 -3.90 -44.78 -6.87
N GLY A 363 -3.96 -46.04 -6.48
CA GLY A 363 -4.64 -47.09 -7.27
C GLY A 363 -4.04 -48.50 -7.17
N GLY A 364 -2.92 -48.67 -6.46
CA GLY A 364 -2.48 -49.99 -6.04
C GLY A 364 -3.44 -50.62 -5.01
N PRO A 365 -3.46 -51.95 -4.84
CA PRO A 365 -4.32 -52.65 -3.86
C PRO A 365 -4.10 -52.25 -2.39
N ALA A 366 -3.13 -51.36 -2.11
CA ALA A 366 -2.71 -50.95 -0.79
C ALA A 366 -3.41 -49.68 -0.24
N VAL A 367 -4.12 -48.88 -1.05
CA VAL A 367 -4.73 -47.62 -0.58
C VAL A 367 -6.22 -47.52 -0.97
N PRO A 368 -7.14 -47.71 -0.01
CA PRO A 368 -8.57 -47.50 -0.23
C PRO A 368 -8.91 -46.02 -0.51
N ALA A 369 -9.87 -45.78 -1.41
CA ALA A 369 -10.27 -44.42 -1.81
C ALA A 369 -10.83 -43.56 -0.67
N GLY A 370 -11.33 -44.17 0.43
CA GLY A 370 -11.86 -43.47 1.59
C GLY A 370 -10.78 -42.90 2.53
N GLU A 371 -9.53 -43.33 2.39
CA GLU A 371 -8.39 -42.84 3.18
C GLU A 371 -7.68 -41.66 2.50
N LEU A 372 -8.06 -41.33 1.26
CA LEU A 372 -7.45 -40.24 0.49
C LEU A 372 -8.17 -38.91 0.76
N ARG A 373 -7.40 -37.85 0.99
CA ARG A 373 -7.90 -36.47 1.11
C ARG A 373 -7.12 -35.52 0.20
N PRO A 374 -7.78 -34.57 -0.49
CA PRO A 374 -7.06 -33.51 -1.20
C PRO A 374 -6.08 -32.83 -0.24
N LEU A 375 -4.88 -32.50 -0.71
CA LEU A 375 -3.84 -31.95 0.16
C LEU A 375 -4.28 -30.67 0.87
N ALA A 376 -5.03 -29.79 0.18
CA ALA A 376 -5.62 -28.59 0.77
C ALA A 376 -6.49 -28.92 2.00
N ASP A 377 -7.48 -29.80 1.83
CA ASP A 377 -8.36 -30.23 2.91
C ASP A 377 -7.61 -30.98 4.03
N TRP A 378 -6.60 -31.78 3.66
CA TRP A 378 -5.77 -32.50 4.63
C TRP A 378 -5.00 -31.56 5.55
N MET A 379 -4.65 -30.35 5.09
CA MET A 379 -3.92 -29.37 5.89
C MET A 379 -4.78 -28.74 7.01
N ASP A 380 -6.10 -28.73 6.85
CA ASP A 380 -7.05 -28.20 7.83
C ASP A 380 -7.45 -29.22 8.91
N LEU A 381 -7.06 -30.48 8.73
CA LEU A 381 -7.30 -31.54 9.72
C LEU A 381 -6.41 -31.35 10.95
N ASP A 382 -6.91 -31.80 12.10
CA ASP A 382 -6.10 -31.90 13.30
C ASP A 382 -5.04 -33.02 13.20
N GLU A 383 -4.12 -33.08 14.17
CA GLU A 383 -3.03 -34.05 14.12
C GLU A 383 -3.53 -35.51 14.15
N GLU A 384 -4.60 -35.81 14.91
CA GLU A 384 -5.14 -37.17 15.04
C GLU A 384 -5.86 -37.64 13.77
N GLU A 385 -6.57 -36.75 13.10
CA GLU A 385 -7.28 -37.01 11.84
C GLU A 385 -6.32 -37.06 10.66
N SER A 386 -5.29 -36.20 10.65
CA SER A 386 -4.31 -36.15 9.57
C SER A 386 -3.53 -37.46 9.43
N VAL A 387 -3.25 -38.18 10.53
CA VAL A 387 -2.55 -39.47 10.54
C VAL A 387 -3.38 -40.59 9.91
N ARG A 388 -4.71 -40.45 9.90
CA ARG A 388 -5.65 -41.46 9.36
C ARG A 388 -5.90 -41.30 7.86
N HIS A 389 -5.42 -40.21 7.26
CA HIS A 389 -5.64 -39.90 5.86
C HIS A 389 -4.33 -39.67 5.12
N LEU A 390 -4.32 -40.03 3.84
CA LEU A 390 -3.21 -39.79 2.94
C LEU A 390 -3.52 -38.57 2.05
N PRO A 391 -2.68 -37.54 2.06
CA PRO A 391 -2.86 -36.38 1.20
C PRO A 391 -2.59 -36.73 -0.26
N PHE A 392 -3.36 -36.17 -1.19
CA PHE A 392 -3.12 -36.29 -2.62
C PHE A 392 -3.35 -34.98 -3.38
N VAL A 393 -2.72 -34.89 -4.55
CA VAL A 393 -2.98 -33.86 -5.57
C VAL A 393 -3.43 -34.50 -6.88
N TRP A 394 -4.02 -33.72 -7.79
CA TRP A 394 -4.42 -34.21 -9.10
C TRP A 394 -3.26 -34.06 -10.09
N GLY A 395 -2.92 -35.14 -10.80
CA GLY A 395 -1.99 -35.12 -11.92
C GLY A 395 -2.68 -35.56 -13.20
N ALA A 396 -2.28 -34.98 -14.34
CA ALA A 396 -2.74 -35.43 -15.65
C ALA A 396 -1.65 -36.26 -16.34
N ASP A 397 -2.05 -37.34 -17.00
CA ASP A 397 -1.15 -38.06 -17.90
C ASP A 397 -1.10 -37.44 -19.32
N ASN A 398 -0.29 -38.02 -20.20
CA ASN A 398 -0.13 -37.55 -21.58
C ASN A 398 -1.41 -37.66 -22.42
N GLU A 399 -2.42 -38.40 -21.96
CA GLU A 399 -3.72 -38.55 -22.62
C GLU A 399 -4.77 -37.58 -22.07
N GLY A 400 -4.38 -36.76 -21.08
CA GLY A 400 -5.27 -35.82 -20.38
C GLY A 400 -6.19 -36.51 -19.38
N ALA A 401 -5.92 -37.76 -18.99
CA ALA A 401 -6.66 -38.43 -17.93
C ALA A 401 -6.12 -37.99 -16.56
N LEU A 402 -7.05 -37.69 -15.65
CA LEU A 402 -6.72 -37.30 -14.28
C LEU A 402 -6.46 -38.52 -13.40
N HIS A 403 -5.39 -38.42 -12.62
CA HIS A 403 -4.94 -39.40 -11.63
C HIS A 403 -4.74 -38.72 -10.29
N ARG A 404 -4.96 -39.47 -9.20
CA ARG A 404 -4.65 -39.01 -7.86
C ARG A 404 -3.21 -39.38 -7.55
N LEU A 405 -2.40 -38.39 -7.14
CA LEU A 405 -1.01 -38.58 -6.76
C LEU A 405 -0.88 -38.37 -5.25
N VAL A 406 -0.63 -39.44 -4.51
CA VAL A 406 -0.34 -39.38 -3.07
C VAL A 406 0.96 -38.63 -2.87
N VAL A 407 0.93 -37.70 -1.92
CA VAL A 407 2.04 -36.81 -1.60
C VAL A 407 2.78 -37.35 -0.37
N SER A 408 4.11 -37.42 -0.44
CA SER A 408 4.93 -37.80 0.72
C SER A 408 4.77 -36.83 1.89
N ARG A 409 5.00 -37.30 3.13
CA ARG A 409 4.96 -36.45 4.34
C ARG A 409 5.89 -35.22 4.22
N VAL A 410 7.05 -35.40 3.60
CA VAL A 410 8.03 -34.33 3.38
C VAL A 410 7.43 -33.19 2.56
N LEU A 411 6.85 -33.51 1.40
CA LEU A 411 6.25 -32.49 0.52
C LEU A 411 4.98 -31.88 1.13
N ALA A 412 4.20 -32.66 1.89
CA ALA A 412 3.07 -32.12 2.64
C ALA A 412 3.52 -31.09 3.71
N LEU A 413 4.61 -31.37 4.43
CA LEU A 413 5.18 -30.43 5.41
C LEU A 413 5.79 -29.19 4.72
N ALA A 414 6.48 -29.36 3.59
CA ALA A 414 6.99 -28.23 2.81
C ALA A 414 5.85 -27.34 2.28
N THR A 415 4.73 -27.94 1.87
CA THR A 415 3.52 -27.20 1.47
C THR A 415 2.95 -26.39 2.63
N ARG A 416 2.89 -26.98 3.82
CA ARG A 416 2.47 -26.28 5.05
C ARG A 416 3.41 -25.13 5.41
N ASP A 417 4.72 -25.29 5.21
CA ASP A 417 5.69 -24.21 5.43
C ASP A 417 5.47 -23.03 4.47
N ARG A 418 5.25 -23.29 3.17
CA ARG A 418 4.91 -22.22 2.19
C ARG A 418 3.63 -21.49 2.59
N LEU A 419 2.62 -22.21 3.06
CA LEU A 419 1.37 -21.62 3.53
C LEU A 419 1.57 -20.78 4.80
N ALA A 420 2.37 -21.26 5.75
CA ALA A 420 2.68 -20.51 6.97
C ALA A 420 3.41 -19.19 6.65
N TYR A 421 4.35 -19.22 5.71
CA TYR A 421 5.01 -18.02 5.22
C TYR A 421 4.02 -17.05 4.54
N TRP A 422 3.13 -17.56 3.69
CA TRP A 422 2.07 -16.76 3.06
C TRP A 422 1.19 -16.04 4.09
N ARG A 423 0.69 -16.77 5.09
CA ARG A 423 -0.13 -16.20 6.18
C ARG A 423 0.64 -15.14 6.98
N THR A 424 1.95 -15.33 7.17
CA THR A 424 2.81 -14.31 7.81
C THR A 424 2.84 -13.01 7.00
N LEU A 425 2.92 -13.09 5.67
CA LEU A 425 2.91 -11.91 4.80
C LEU A 425 1.57 -11.16 4.87
N GLU A 426 0.46 -11.89 4.89
CA GLU A 426 -0.88 -11.31 5.03
C GLU A 426 -1.06 -10.61 6.37
N GLU A 427 -0.71 -11.29 7.47
CA GLU A 427 -0.80 -10.73 8.83
C GLU A 427 -0.01 -9.42 8.94
N LEU A 428 1.20 -9.39 8.37
CA LEU A 428 2.03 -8.19 8.29
C LEU A 428 1.37 -7.09 7.47
N ALA A 429 0.74 -7.43 6.36
CA ALA A 429 -0.02 -6.47 5.56
C ALA A 429 -1.35 -6.05 6.19
N GLY A 430 -1.71 -6.61 7.35
CA GLY A 430 -2.97 -6.32 8.05
C GLY A 430 -4.17 -7.09 7.51
N VAL A 431 -3.94 -8.09 6.65
CA VAL A 431 -4.93 -9.05 6.17
C VAL A 431 -4.94 -10.24 7.12
N ARG A 432 -6.12 -10.77 7.47
CA ARG A 432 -6.28 -11.87 8.44
C ARG A 432 -5.59 -11.62 9.78
N ASN A 433 -5.55 -10.36 10.20
CA ASN A 433 -4.93 -9.95 11.46
C ASN A 433 -5.97 -9.96 12.59
N GLU A 434 -5.80 -10.86 13.57
CA GLU A 434 -6.74 -11.04 14.68
C GLU A 434 -7.04 -9.73 15.43
N HIS A 435 -6.04 -8.87 15.64
CA HIS A 435 -6.26 -7.59 16.30
C HIS A 435 -7.12 -6.64 15.48
N VAL A 436 -6.99 -6.67 14.15
CA VAL A 436 -7.84 -5.88 13.24
C VAL A 436 -9.26 -6.43 13.26
N GLU A 437 -9.44 -7.75 13.23
CA GLU A 437 -10.75 -8.39 13.27
C GLU A 437 -11.48 -8.10 14.59
N VAL A 438 -10.80 -8.24 15.73
CA VAL A 438 -11.35 -7.90 17.05
C VAL A 438 -11.72 -6.42 17.12
N ALA A 439 -10.87 -5.52 16.62
CA ALA A 439 -11.16 -4.08 16.61
C ALA A 439 -12.37 -3.74 15.72
N VAL A 440 -12.49 -4.38 14.55
CA VAL A 440 -13.64 -4.20 13.65
C VAL A 440 -14.92 -4.72 14.29
N GLU A 441 -14.89 -5.89 14.94
CA GLU A 441 -16.05 -6.45 15.62
C GLU A 441 -16.49 -5.59 16.81
N GLN A 442 -15.54 -5.11 17.61
CA GLN A 442 -15.81 -4.15 18.68
C GLN A 442 -16.46 -2.88 18.12
N ALA A 443 -15.89 -2.27 17.08
CA ALA A 443 -16.44 -1.07 16.45
C ALA A 443 -17.86 -1.29 15.89
N ARG A 444 -18.13 -2.46 15.29
CA ARG A 444 -19.45 -2.85 14.80
C ARG A 444 -20.45 -3.02 15.95
N SER A 445 -20.05 -3.68 17.03
CA SER A 445 -20.89 -3.87 18.22
C SER A 445 -21.27 -2.54 18.88
N GLU A 446 -20.32 -1.62 18.98
CA GLU A 446 -20.56 -0.28 19.51
C GLU A 446 -21.47 0.54 18.60
N ALA A 447 -21.25 0.50 17.28
CA ALA A 447 -22.09 1.18 16.31
C ALA A 447 -23.53 0.63 16.34
N ALA A 448 -23.70 -0.69 16.44
CA ALA A 448 -25.00 -1.33 16.60
C ALA A 448 -25.67 -0.91 17.91
N GLY A 449 -24.92 -0.83 19.01
CA GLY A 449 -25.41 -0.35 20.31
C GLY A 449 -25.80 1.13 20.31
N ARG A 450 -25.08 1.99 19.56
CA ARG A 450 -25.47 3.40 19.35
C ARG A 450 -26.76 3.50 18.53
N ALA A 451 -26.83 2.78 17.41
CA ALA A 451 -28.02 2.75 16.55
C ALA A 451 -29.25 2.17 17.27
N ALA A 452 -29.08 1.19 18.16
CA ALA A 452 -30.16 0.66 18.98
C ALA A 452 -30.71 1.73 19.93
N ARG A 453 -29.84 2.44 20.67
CA ARG A 453 -30.24 3.53 21.57
C ARG A 453 -30.92 4.68 20.83
N GLU A 454 -30.39 5.08 19.68
CA GLU A 454 -31.01 6.11 18.85
C GLU A 454 -32.40 5.71 18.36
N ARG A 455 -32.59 4.44 17.95
CA ARG A 455 -33.91 3.91 17.59
C ARG A 455 -34.88 3.92 18.77
N GLU A 456 -34.43 3.50 19.95
CA GLU A 456 -35.25 3.54 21.17
C GLU A 456 -35.67 4.97 21.54
N GLU A 457 -34.72 5.92 21.49
CA GLU A 457 -35.00 7.33 21.75
C GLU A 457 -35.97 7.94 20.72
N LEU A 458 -35.79 7.61 19.44
CA LEU A 458 -36.67 8.06 18.36
C LEU A 458 -38.07 7.47 18.55
N VAL A 459 -38.19 6.17 18.81
CA VAL A 459 -39.49 5.52 19.09
C VAL A 459 -40.17 6.15 20.31
N ALA A 460 -39.43 6.39 21.39
CA ALA A 460 -39.96 7.04 22.59
C ALA A 460 -40.38 8.50 22.34
N ARG A 461 -39.70 9.21 21.43
CA ARG A 461 -40.08 10.57 21.02
C ARG A 461 -41.35 10.56 20.19
N HIS A 462 -41.43 9.70 19.17
CA HIS A 462 -42.61 9.53 18.33
C HIS A 462 -43.83 9.08 19.14
N ALA A 463 -43.65 8.20 20.13
CA ALA A 463 -44.72 7.79 21.04
C ALA A 463 -45.28 8.98 21.84
N ARG A 464 -44.39 9.81 22.41
CA ARG A 464 -44.77 11.04 23.13
C ARG A 464 -45.47 12.05 22.22
N GLU A 465 -45.00 12.19 20.99
CA GLU A 465 -45.61 13.08 20.01
C GLU A 465 -47.03 12.61 19.65
N LEU A 466 -47.21 11.31 19.36
CA LEU A 466 -48.52 10.72 19.09
C LEU A 466 -49.48 10.87 20.27
N GLU A 467 -48.99 10.71 21.50
CA GLU A 467 -49.80 10.94 22.70
C GLU A 467 -50.23 12.41 22.84
N SER A 468 -49.33 13.36 22.58
CA SER A 468 -49.67 14.79 22.58
C SER A 468 -50.70 15.15 21.49
N LEU A 469 -50.57 14.56 20.30
CA LEU A 469 -51.51 14.77 19.19
C LEU A 469 -52.89 14.18 19.50
N ARG A 470 -52.95 13.01 20.14
CA ARG A 470 -54.20 12.41 20.63
C ARG A 470 -54.86 13.30 21.68
N ALA A 471 -54.12 13.73 22.71
CA ALA A 471 -54.65 14.60 23.75
C ALA A 471 -55.19 15.93 23.19
N THR A 472 -54.48 16.57 22.25
CA THR A 472 -54.98 17.80 21.61
C THR A 472 -56.19 17.57 20.70
N SER A 473 -56.28 16.41 20.04
CA SER A 473 -57.45 16.03 19.24
C SER A 473 -58.67 15.78 20.13
N ASP A 474 -58.50 15.05 21.24
CA ASP A 474 -59.55 14.77 22.21
C ASP A 474 -60.11 16.06 22.81
N GLN A 475 -59.23 17.01 23.18
CA GLN A 475 -59.63 18.32 23.67
C GLN A 475 -60.46 19.10 22.62
N ARG A 476 -60.01 19.14 21.36
CA ARG A 476 -60.76 19.81 20.28
C ARG A 476 -62.12 19.16 20.01
N ALA A 477 -62.24 17.84 20.16
CA ALA A 477 -63.50 17.13 19.99
C ALA A 477 -64.50 17.50 21.09
N VAL A 478 -64.04 17.58 22.34
CA VAL A 478 -64.85 18.06 23.47
C VAL A 478 -65.31 19.51 23.25
N ASP A 479 -64.41 20.41 22.84
CA ASP A 479 -64.74 21.81 22.58
C ASP A 479 -65.80 21.97 21.46
N ARG A 480 -65.73 21.14 20.42
CA ARG A 480 -66.75 21.10 19.36
C ARG A 480 -68.09 20.58 19.87
N LEU A 481 -68.11 19.53 20.68
CA LEU A 481 -69.35 18.99 21.24
C LEU A 481 -70.03 19.99 22.18
N ILE A 482 -69.25 20.72 22.98
CA ILE A 482 -69.77 21.82 23.80
C ILE A 482 -70.37 22.89 22.88
N SER A 483 -69.66 23.30 21.83
CA SER A 483 -70.14 24.32 20.89
C SER A 483 -71.43 23.90 20.19
N THR A 484 -71.54 22.66 19.72
CA THR A 484 -72.76 22.17 19.07
C THR A 484 -73.93 22.00 20.03
N LEU A 485 -73.68 21.62 21.29
CA LEU A 485 -74.71 21.60 22.35
C LEU A 485 -75.23 23.00 22.68
N PHE A 486 -74.38 24.03 22.59
CA PHE A 486 -74.81 25.43 22.71
C PHE A 486 -75.55 25.96 21.47
N GLU A 487 -75.36 25.35 20.29
CA GLU A 487 -76.02 25.76 19.03
C GLU A 487 -77.37 25.07 18.76
N ILE A 488 -77.70 23.94 19.41
CA ILE A 488 -78.99 23.26 19.22
C ILE A 488 -80.02 23.74 20.27
N ALA A 489 -80.60 24.91 20.00
CA ALA A 489 -81.95 25.30 20.44
C ALA A 489 -82.86 25.36 19.20
N PRO A 490 -84.14 24.91 19.27
CA PRO A 490 -84.74 24.19 18.17
C PRO A 490 -85.49 25.12 17.20
N THR A 491 -85.28 24.95 15.90
CA THR A 491 -86.34 25.18 14.90
C THR A 491 -86.18 24.28 13.68
N THR A 492 -87.00 23.23 13.70
CA THR A 492 -87.82 22.67 12.62
C THR A 492 -87.61 23.18 11.19
N ALA A 493 -87.25 22.29 10.27
CA ALA A 493 -88.11 21.87 9.15
C ALA A 493 -87.32 20.91 8.23
N GLY A 494 -87.88 19.74 7.99
CA GLY A 494 -87.28 18.70 7.17
C GLY A 494 -87.45 18.94 5.67
N ALA A 495 -86.45 18.50 4.91
CA ALA A 495 -86.58 18.11 3.52
C ALA A 495 -85.56 16.99 3.23
N MET A 496 -86.06 15.91 2.63
CA MET A 496 -85.37 14.66 2.31
C MET A 496 -84.03 14.85 1.59
N ALA A 497 -82.99 14.21 2.13
CA ALA A 497 -81.72 13.90 1.47
C ALA A 497 -81.58 12.36 1.38
N PRO A 498 -80.98 11.82 0.30
CA PRO A 498 -80.91 10.38 0.09
C PRO A 498 -79.88 9.71 1.01
N ALA A 499 -80.13 8.43 1.29
CA ALA A 499 -79.39 7.59 2.22
C ALA A 499 -77.87 7.53 1.94
N PRO A 500 -77.00 7.78 2.94
CA PRO A 500 -75.58 7.52 2.83
C PRO A 500 -75.29 6.03 3.08
N GLN A 501 -74.46 5.48 2.20
CA GLN A 501 -73.87 4.15 2.31
C GLN A 501 -73.01 4.07 3.58
N GLY A 502 -73.26 3.03 4.38
CA GLY A 502 -72.55 2.76 5.62
C GLY A 502 -71.05 2.59 5.40
N ARG A 503 -70.26 3.42 6.08
CA ARG A 503 -68.83 3.16 6.29
C ARG A 503 -68.67 2.62 7.71
N SER A 504 -68.50 1.30 7.81
CA SER A 504 -68.08 0.62 9.02
C SER A 504 -66.65 1.02 9.34
N ALA A 505 -66.41 1.42 10.59
CA ALA A 505 -65.08 1.45 11.16
C ALA A 505 -64.73 0.05 11.73
N ALA A 506 -63.43 -0.20 11.77
CA ALA A 506 -62.71 -1.22 12.54
C ALA A 506 -62.77 -2.69 12.07
N ALA A 507 -61.65 -3.13 11.50
CA ALA A 507 -60.96 -4.33 11.99
C ALA A 507 -59.46 -4.23 11.60
N ALA A 508 -58.59 -4.43 12.59
CA ALA A 508 -57.15 -4.59 12.42
C ALA A 508 -56.82 -5.78 11.50
N PRO A 509 -55.71 -5.77 10.74
CA PRO A 509 -55.14 -6.99 10.22
C PRO A 509 -54.02 -7.43 11.17
N ASP A 510 -54.27 -8.55 11.85
CA ASP A 510 -53.21 -9.36 12.41
C ASP A 510 -52.63 -10.28 11.31
N ALA A 511 -51.37 -10.60 11.49
CA ALA A 511 -50.50 -11.26 10.54
C ALA A 511 -50.93 -12.68 10.19
N THR A 512 -50.86 -13.07 8.91
CA THR A 512 -50.11 -14.28 8.48
C THR A 512 -49.86 -14.32 6.97
N ALA A 513 -48.71 -14.90 6.63
CA ALA A 513 -48.29 -15.50 5.35
C ALA A 513 -47.52 -14.63 4.35
N ALA A 514 -46.24 -15.01 4.23
CA ALA A 514 -45.20 -14.55 3.31
C ALA A 514 -45.54 -14.74 1.82
N PRO A 515 -44.76 -14.08 0.94
CA PRO A 515 -44.12 -14.86 -0.10
C PRO A 515 -42.64 -14.50 -0.36
N SER A 516 -41.88 -15.56 -0.66
CA SER A 516 -40.85 -15.65 -1.71
C SER A 516 -39.76 -14.56 -1.78
N ALA A 517 -38.58 -14.89 -1.24
CA ALA A 517 -37.32 -14.28 -1.62
C ALA A 517 -36.72 -15.04 -2.82
N GLY A 518 -36.85 -14.47 -4.01
CA GLY A 518 -36.00 -14.79 -5.15
C GLY A 518 -34.78 -13.86 -5.13
N ALA A 519 -33.59 -14.45 -5.00
CA ALA A 519 -32.31 -13.74 -5.01
C ALA A 519 -31.61 -13.92 -6.37
N ALA A 520 -31.32 -12.80 -7.04
CA ALA A 520 -30.18 -12.57 -7.96
C ALA A 520 -30.13 -11.06 -8.31
N PRO A 521 -29.01 -10.51 -8.83
CA PRO A 521 -27.97 -9.84 -8.06
C PRO A 521 -27.92 -8.32 -8.31
N ALA A 522 -27.49 -7.56 -7.31
CA ALA A 522 -27.22 -6.13 -7.46
C ALA A 522 -25.81 -5.94 -8.05
N THR A 523 -25.77 -5.37 -9.25
CA THR A 523 -24.60 -4.81 -9.92
C THR A 523 -24.13 -3.54 -9.20
N THR A 524 -22.84 -3.48 -8.90
CA THR A 524 -22.13 -2.28 -8.41
C THR A 524 -21.89 -1.30 -9.56
N PRO A 525 -22.29 -0.02 -9.48
CA PRO A 525 -21.73 1.03 -10.31
C PRO A 525 -20.59 1.74 -9.59
N ALA A 526 -19.52 1.94 -10.35
CA ALA A 526 -18.33 2.70 -10.06
C ALA A 526 -18.59 4.05 -9.35
N ALA A 527 -17.76 4.32 -8.33
CA ALA A 527 -17.65 5.62 -7.69
C ALA A 527 -17.06 6.64 -8.67
N ALA A 528 -17.93 7.46 -9.27
CA ALA A 528 -17.56 8.70 -9.92
C ALA A 528 -17.37 9.79 -8.87
N ALA A 529 -16.27 10.53 -8.98
CA ALA A 529 -15.94 11.68 -8.15
C ALA A 529 -17.09 12.70 -8.13
N ALA A 530 -17.59 13.03 -6.94
CA ALA A 530 -18.52 14.13 -6.72
C ALA A 530 -17.75 15.44 -6.50
N PRO A 531 -18.25 16.58 -7.02
CA PRO A 531 -17.53 17.84 -7.07
C PRO A 531 -17.43 18.48 -5.68
N ALA A 532 -16.36 19.27 -5.49
CA ALA A 532 -16.17 20.11 -4.30
C ALA A 532 -17.42 20.98 -4.07
N ALA A 533 -18.12 20.72 -2.97
CA ALA A 533 -19.16 21.60 -2.46
C ALA A 533 -18.50 22.84 -1.83
N PRO A 534 -19.15 24.02 -1.87
CA PRO A 534 -18.62 25.22 -1.24
C PRO A 534 -18.49 24.98 0.26
N THR A 535 -17.39 25.43 0.84
CA THR A 535 -17.14 25.42 2.29
C THR A 535 -18.23 26.22 3.00
N GLU A 536 -19.21 25.53 3.57
CA GLU A 536 -19.91 26.03 4.74
C GLU A 536 -18.93 25.99 5.91
N ASP A 537 -18.79 27.09 6.65
CA ASP A 537 -17.92 27.19 7.82
C ASP A 537 -18.39 26.18 8.89
N VAL A 538 -17.84 24.97 8.86
CA VAL A 538 -18.04 23.97 9.91
C VAL A 538 -17.32 24.49 11.15
N ALA A 539 -18.09 24.77 12.21
CA ALA A 539 -17.51 25.19 13.48
C ALA A 539 -16.66 24.06 14.08
N GLU A 540 -15.34 24.14 13.95
CA GLU A 540 -14.41 23.21 14.59
C GLU A 540 -14.40 23.47 16.10
N GLU A 541 -14.69 22.45 16.92
CA GLU A 541 -14.63 22.53 18.38
C GLU A 541 -13.18 22.45 18.89
N ALA A 542 -12.90 23.10 20.02
CA ALA A 542 -11.57 23.07 20.62
C ALA A 542 -11.21 21.67 21.14
N TRP A 543 -10.01 21.18 20.84
CA TRP A 543 -9.54 19.85 21.21
C TRP A 543 -8.05 19.83 21.58
N ILE A 544 -7.58 18.72 22.18
CA ILE A 544 -6.17 18.52 22.59
C ILE A 544 -5.68 17.14 22.12
N ASP A 545 -4.45 17.05 21.60
CA ASP A 545 -3.70 15.80 21.42
C ASP A 545 -3.26 15.24 22.79
N THR A 546 -4.21 14.75 23.58
CA THR A 546 -4.03 14.38 25.00
C THR A 546 -2.88 13.38 25.21
N VAL A 547 -2.63 12.48 24.25
CA VAL A 547 -1.54 11.49 24.30
C VAL A 547 -0.14 12.13 24.28
N LEU A 548 0.00 13.36 23.78
CA LEU A 548 1.25 14.11 23.70
C LEU A 548 1.46 15.06 24.90
N CYS A 549 0.58 15.02 25.90
CA CYS A 549 0.62 15.92 27.05
C CYS A 549 1.83 15.63 27.97
N THR A 550 2.60 16.68 28.28
CA THR A 550 3.77 16.61 29.19
C THR A 550 3.44 17.04 30.63
N SER A 551 2.16 17.16 30.99
CA SER A 551 1.68 17.49 32.34
C SER A 551 2.32 18.73 32.99
N CYS A 552 2.52 19.81 32.23
CA CYS A 552 3.17 21.03 32.71
C CYS A 552 2.24 22.02 33.45
N ASP A 553 0.95 21.71 33.57
CA ASP A 553 -0.11 22.47 34.28
C ASP A 553 -0.44 23.86 33.72
N GLU A 554 0.26 24.36 32.70
CA GLU A 554 0.06 25.72 32.19
C GLU A 554 -1.37 25.97 31.65
N CYS A 555 -1.93 25.03 30.89
CA CYS A 555 -3.27 25.18 30.32
C CYS A 555 -4.37 25.22 31.40
N ILE A 556 -4.26 24.42 32.45
CA ILE A 556 -5.21 24.39 33.57
C ILE A 556 -5.03 25.64 34.45
N ARG A 557 -3.80 26.11 34.68
CA ARG A 557 -3.55 27.35 35.43
C ARG A 557 -4.08 28.58 34.72
N LYS A 558 -3.99 28.63 33.38
CA LYS A 558 -4.53 29.73 32.57
C LYS A 558 -6.05 29.66 32.42
N SER A 559 -6.58 28.45 32.20
CA SER A 559 -7.97 28.25 31.81
C SER A 559 -8.62 27.06 32.56
N PRO A 560 -8.81 27.15 33.88
CA PRO A 560 -9.30 26.04 34.71
C PRO A 560 -10.76 25.67 34.44
N GLY A 561 -11.54 26.57 33.85
CA GLY A 561 -12.92 26.31 33.42
C GLY A 561 -13.00 25.43 32.16
N ILE A 562 -11.91 25.32 31.40
CA ILE A 562 -11.86 24.66 30.09
C ILE A 562 -11.15 23.30 30.18
N PHE A 563 -10.03 23.23 30.89
CA PHE A 563 -9.17 22.04 30.91
C PHE A 563 -9.15 21.34 32.26
N ALA A 564 -9.01 20.02 32.25
CA ALA A 564 -8.79 19.20 33.44
C ALA A 564 -7.83 18.05 33.13
N TYR A 565 -7.32 17.38 34.17
CA TYR A 565 -6.55 16.15 34.02
C TYR A 565 -7.44 14.92 34.10
N ASN A 566 -7.14 13.93 33.26
CA ASN A 566 -7.69 12.59 33.36
C ASN A 566 -6.95 11.76 34.44
N ALA A 567 -7.31 10.48 34.57
CA ALA A 567 -6.68 9.56 35.54
C ALA A 567 -5.17 9.38 35.31
N ASP A 568 -4.70 9.49 34.06
CA ASP A 568 -3.30 9.34 33.65
C ASP A 568 -2.50 10.65 33.71
N LYS A 569 -3.06 11.72 34.30
CA LYS A 569 -2.48 13.07 34.39
C LYS A 569 -2.23 13.74 33.03
N GLN A 570 -3.03 13.42 32.02
CA GLN A 570 -3.01 14.07 30.71
C GLN A 570 -4.16 15.08 30.57
N ALA A 571 -3.86 16.25 30.02
CA ALA A 571 -4.83 17.34 29.91
C ALA A 571 -5.86 17.03 28.82
N PHE A 572 -7.15 17.26 29.13
CA PHE A 572 -8.25 17.15 28.17
C PHE A 572 -9.18 18.36 28.29
N VAL A 573 -9.98 18.59 27.24
CA VAL A 573 -11.01 19.65 27.23
C VAL A 573 -12.22 19.15 28.00
N LYS A 574 -12.43 19.68 29.21
CA LYS A 574 -13.60 19.36 30.05
C LYS A 574 -14.83 20.13 29.59
N ASN A 575 -14.67 21.41 29.23
CA ASN A 575 -15.76 22.25 28.76
C ASN A 575 -15.23 23.29 27.76
N PRO A 576 -15.44 23.09 26.44
CA PRO A 576 -15.02 24.04 25.41
C PRO A 576 -15.63 25.44 25.58
N ARG A 577 -16.78 25.55 26.27
CA ARG A 577 -17.50 26.79 26.56
C ARG A 577 -17.25 27.30 27.98
N GLY A 578 -16.22 26.80 28.65
CA GLY A 578 -15.87 27.15 30.03
C GLY A 578 -15.11 28.47 30.19
N GLY A 579 -14.84 29.19 29.10
CA GLY A 579 -14.14 30.48 29.06
C GLY A 579 -14.29 31.16 27.69
N SER A 580 -13.57 32.26 27.48
CA SER A 580 -13.58 33.00 26.21
C SER A 580 -12.71 32.31 25.15
N PHE A 581 -12.94 32.59 23.86
CA PHE A 581 -12.08 32.08 22.79
C PHE A 581 -10.63 32.57 22.96
N ARG A 582 -10.45 33.79 23.47
CA ARG A 582 -9.12 34.32 23.82
C ARG A 582 -8.39 33.44 24.85
N ASP A 583 -9.10 32.87 25.82
CA ASP A 583 -8.50 32.01 26.85
C ASP A 583 -8.03 30.65 26.28
N LEU A 584 -8.71 30.14 25.25
CA LEU A 584 -8.26 28.95 24.49
C LEU A 584 -6.96 29.23 23.74
N VAL A 585 -6.88 30.38 23.06
CA VAL A 585 -5.68 30.79 22.30
C VAL A 585 -4.49 31.05 23.25
N ILE A 586 -4.73 31.68 24.40
CA ILE A 586 -3.68 31.89 25.41
C ILE A 586 -3.18 30.55 25.98
N ALA A 587 -4.09 29.60 26.23
CA ALA A 587 -3.70 28.27 26.70
C ALA A 587 -2.90 27.50 25.65
N ALA A 588 -3.25 27.62 24.36
CA ALA A 588 -2.50 27.00 23.26
C ALA A 588 -1.09 27.59 23.10
N GLU A 589 -0.94 28.91 23.22
CA GLU A 589 0.38 29.56 23.21
C GLU A 589 1.25 29.21 24.42
N ALA A 590 0.63 29.00 25.58
CA ALA A 590 1.32 28.61 26.80
C ALA A 590 1.69 27.11 26.82
N CYS A 591 1.14 26.31 25.91
CA CYS A 591 1.40 24.88 25.84
C CYS A 591 2.83 24.61 25.33
N THR A 592 3.71 24.13 26.21
CA THR A 592 5.08 23.75 25.86
C THR A 592 5.15 22.69 24.77
N ALA A 593 4.18 21.76 24.75
CA ALA A 593 4.10 20.70 23.76
C ALA A 593 3.36 21.11 22.47
N LYS A 594 2.69 22.27 22.45
CA LYS A 594 1.86 22.77 21.33
C LYS A 594 0.77 21.78 20.86
N ILE A 595 0.08 21.17 21.81
CA ILE A 595 -0.91 20.10 21.57
C ILE A 595 -2.37 20.56 21.72
N ILE A 596 -2.61 21.88 21.82
CA ILE A 596 -3.95 22.44 22.05
C ILE A 596 -4.40 23.16 20.80
N HIS A 597 -5.57 22.77 20.30
CA HIS A 597 -6.19 23.30 19.10
C HIS A 597 -7.43 24.13 19.50
N PRO A 598 -7.37 25.48 19.45
CA PRO A 598 -8.46 26.34 19.91
C PRO A 598 -9.76 26.22 19.09
N GLY A 599 -9.69 25.70 17.86
CA GLY A 599 -10.83 25.59 16.95
C GLY A 599 -11.42 26.95 16.56
N THR A 600 -12.73 26.98 16.36
CA THR A 600 -13.51 28.17 16.02
C THR A 600 -14.14 28.82 17.26
N PRO A 601 -14.29 30.15 17.29
CA PRO A 601 -14.91 30.84 18.41
C PRO A 601 -16.40 30.51 18.52
N TRP A 602 -16.82 30.02 19.68
CA TRP A 602 -18.22 29.69 19.94
C TRP A 602 -19.10 30.94 20.15
N ASN A 603 -18.53 32.07 20.60
CA ASN A 603 -19.23 33.34 20.78
C ASN A 603 -18.70 34.41 19.79
N PRO A 604 -19.46 34.77 18.76
CA PRO A 604 -19.03 35.76 17.76
C PRO A 604 -19.04 37.20 18.27
N ALA A 605 -19.58 37.47 19.46
CA ALA A 605 -19.69 38.82 20.04
C ALA A 605 -18.56 39.18 21.04
N GLU A 606 -17.48 38.39 21.10
CA GLU A 606 -16.34 38.67 21.99
C GLU A 606 -15.50 39.88 21.54
N PRO A 607 -14.98 40.71 22.47
CA PRO A 607 -14.05 41.77 22.12
C PRO A 607 -12.71 41.21 21.62
N ASP A 608 -12.05 41.93 20.71
CA ASP A 608 -10.76 41.55 20.09
C ASP A 608 -10.75 40.20 19.34
N LEU A 609 -11.92 39.70 18.93
CA LEU A 609 -12.07 38.37 18.32
C LEU A 609 -11.18 38.14 17.10
N GLU A 610 -11.04 39.14 16.23
CA GLU A 610 -10.24 39.02 15.00
C GLU A 610 -8.74 38.87 15.30
N SER A 611 -8.27 39.49 16.38
CA SER A 611 -6.90 39.29 16.86
C SER A 611 -6.69 37.87 17.39
N SER A 612 -7.67 37.35 18.13
CA SER A 612 -7.62 35.97 18.65
C SER A 612 -7.68 34.95 17.50
N ARG A 613 -8.51 35.18 16.47
CA ARG A 613 -8.57 34.34 15.25
C ARG A 613 -7.24 34.31 14.51
N THR A 614 -6.61 35.47 14.35
CA THR A 614 -5.30 35.56 13.67
C THR A 614 -4.23 34.75 14.40
N ARG A 615 -4.22 34.80 15.73
CA ARG A 615 -3.29 34.03 16.57
C ARG A 615 -3.61 32.53 16.58
N ALA A 616 -4.89 32.16 16.56
CA ALA A 616 -5.32 30.76 16.53
C ALA A 616 -4.88 30.00 15.27
N ARG A 617 -4.71 30.68 14.13
CA ARG A 617 -4.24 30.06 12.86
C ARG A 617 -2.89 29.35 12.95
N ALA A 618 -2.07 29.67 13.95
CA ALA A 618 -0.80 28.98 14.18
C ALA A 618 -0.96 27.56 14.79
N PHE A 619 -2.19 27.23 15.21
CA PHE A 619 -2.54 26.00 15.93
C PHE A 619 -3.71 25.25 15.25
N ALA A 620 -4.11 25.68 14.05
CA ALA A 620 -5.13 25.02 13.24
C ALA A 620 -4.54 23.85 12.46
#